data_AF-A0A7Y2JUA9-F1
#
_entry.id   AF-A0A7Y2JUA9-F1
#
_cell.length_a   1.000
_cell.length_b   1.000
_cell.length_c   1.000
_cell.angle_alpha   90.00
_cell.angle_beta   90.00
_cell.angle_gamma   90.00
#
_symmetry.space_group_name_H-M   'P 1'
#
loop_
_entity.id
_entity.type
_entity.pdbx_description
1 polymer ?
#
loop_
_entity_poly.entity_id
_entity_poly.type
_entity_poly.pdbx_seq_one_letter_code
_entity_poly.pdbx_strand_id
1 'polypeptide(L)'
;MRLVPTLLVLAAFATPAVAQRSFVIERFDAAIVVNRDGTIDVTETISPRFTGKWNGIYRTIPVKYRTPQGFNWTLRLKLVSVTDASGDELKTETSRERHYLKYKIWVPGAVDATKTVVLRYRAENGLRFFEDHDELYWNVTGDEWEVPIEAAAATITLPNGAEGVRAIAFNGVYGSTARDASVEQDGTTIRIAMPHRLEFHEGLTAVIGWNKGLVAEPTQTDRAVGFLQSNWPLGLPIVAFFGMFALWRRHGRDPKPLPIPVQYEPPADLTPAEAGTLMDNSADMRDITATLVDLAVQGHLRIEEREERKLLGLIKDQEFVFHRLEPPADARELAPHEQRVLSGVFSGGVSTVELSDLENEFYTSLPGIKRRIFDRLITRGYYRRRPHVVQGAWIGGGIAAGVLIGVVGGIVATNFSLTPVPFIVAGALVGLIVVVFGAIMPARTVIGARARERVLGFEDFLHRVESDKYRRVVRTPEMFERFLPFAMAFGVEKQWANAFQDIFREPPRWYSGNLSTFNAGDFSGRMSALSSRAGSTMASSPRSSGGSGFSGGSSGGGGGGGGGGGF
;
A
#
# COMPACT_ATOMS: atom_id res chain seq x y z
N MET A 1 67.08 -62.55 -8.33
CA MET A 1 66.18 -62.01 -9.37
C MET A 1 66.88 -60.85 -10.09
N ARG A 2 66.41 -60.46 -11.29
CA ARG A 2 66.81 -59.20 -11.95
C ARG A 2 65.67 -58.18 -11.79
N LEU A 3 66.00 -56.93 -11.47
CA LEU A 3 65.09 -55.79 -11.59
C LEU A 3 65.81 -54.68 -12.35
N VAL A 4 65.07 -53.97 -13.20
CA VAL A 4 65.58 -52.98 -14.16
C VAL A 4 65.30 -51.58 -13.62
N PRO A 5 66.22 -50.61 -13.75
CA PRO A 5 65.92 -49.22 -13.44
C PRO A 5 65.00 -48.62 -14.53
N THR A 6 63.77 -48.30 -14.17
CA THR A 6 62.82 -47.63 -15.08
C THR A 6 63.23 -46.16 -15.26
N LEU A 7 63.68 -45.80 -16.45
CA LEU A 7 64.05 -44.42 -16.78
C LEU A 7 62.77 -43.56 -16.94
N LEU A 8 62.58 -42.58 -16.07
CA LEU A 8 61.39 -41.73 -16.07
C LEU A 8 61.63 -40.47 -16.91
N VAL A 9 61.18 -40.51 -18.17
CA VAL A 9 61.35 -39.41 -19.12
C VAL A 9 60.37 -38.28 -18.82
N LEU A 10 60.87 -37.14 -18.32
CA LEU A 10 60.08 -35.91 -18.22
C LEU A 10 59.92 -35.29 -19.62
N ALA A 11 58.73 -35.43 -20.20
CA ALA A 11 58.36 -34.71 -21.42
C ALA A 11 58.05 -33.25 -21.09
N ALA A 12 58.98 -32.34 -21.41
CA ALA A 12 58.79 -30.91 -21.25
C ALA A 12 57.80 -30.36 -22.29
N PHE A 13 56.52 -30.30 -21.94
CA PHE A 13 55.52 -29.56 -22.71
C PHE A 13 55.78 -28.06 -22.61
N ALA A 14 56.54 -27.53 -23.57
CA ALA A 14 56.59 -26.09 -23.82
C ALA A 14 55.20 -25.63 -24.30
N THR A 15 54.42 -25.03 -23.40
CA THR A 15 53.21 -24.31 -23.79
C THR A 15 53.60 -23.14 -24.70
N PRO A 16 52.88 -22.91 -25.81
CA PRO A 16 53.15 -21.74 -26.64
C PRO A 16 52.89 -20.49 -25.80
N ALA A 17 53.86 -19.58 -25.75
CA ALA A 17 53.72 -18.31 -25.05
C ALA A 17 52.63 -17.49 -25.75
N VAL A 18 51.42 -17.50 -25.17
CA VAL A 18 50.32 -16.63 -25.59
C VAL A 18 50.79 -15.20 -25.36
N ALA A 19 50.98 -14.44 -26.43
CA ALA A 19 51.40 -13.05 -26.35
C ALA A 19 50.44 -12.27 -25.44
N GLN A 20 50.95 -11.81 -24.29
CA GLN A 20 50.14 -11.20 -23.25
C GLN A 20 49.67 -9.81 -23.70
N ARG A 21 48.50 -9.78 -24.36
CA ARG A 21 47.90 -8.52 -24.80
C ARG A 21 47.50 -7.67 -23.60
N SER A 22 47.79 -6.39 -23.68
CA SER A 22 47.46 -5.37 -22.69
C SER A 22 47.12 -4.07 -23.41
N PHE A 23 46.58 -3.10 -22.69
CA PHE A 23 46.50 -1.72 -23.16
C PHE A 23 46.50 -0.78 -21.96
N VAL A 24 46.81 0.48 -22.19
CA VAL A 24 46.63 1.58 -21.21
C VAL A 24 45.94 2.74 -21.92
N ILE A 25 45.31 3.65 -21.16
CA ILE A 25 44.87 4.92 -21.72
C ILE A 25 46.03 5.89 -21.63
N GLU A 26 46.70 6.15 -22.76
CA GLU A 26 47.81 7.10 -22.84
C GLU A 26 47.35 8.53 -22.53
N ARG A 27 46.12 8.86 -22.96
CA ARG A 27 45.50 10.16 -22.68
C ARG A 27 43.97 10.08 -22.69
N PHE A 28 43.34 10.79 -21.75
CA PHE A 28 41.90 11.02 -21.67
C PHE A 28 41.64 12.53 -21.53
N ASP A 29 41.06 13.16 -22.55
CA ASP A 29 40.58 14.55 -22.49
C ASP A 29 39.05 14.59 -22.55
N ALA A 30 38.41 15.32 -21.65
CA ALA A 30 36.98 15.62 -21.71
C ALA A 30 36.72 17.10 -21.99
N ALA A 31 36.01 17.41 -23.07
CA ALA A 31 35.39 18.72 -23.26
C ALA A 31 33.91 18.64 -22.84
N ILE A 32 33.51 19.48 -21.87
CA ILE A 32 32.18 19.47 -21.26
C ILE A 32 31.58 20.87 -21.41
N VAL A 33 30.51 21.01 -22.18
CA VAL A 33 29.82 22.29 -22.39
C VAL A 33 28.47 22.26 -21.68
N VAL A 34 28.26 23.16 -20.73
CA VAL A 34 26.96 23.34 -20.07
C VAL A 34 26.11 24.30 -20.92
N ASN A 35 24.92 23.87 -21.34
CA ASN A 35 24.00 24.66 -22.14
C ASN A 35 22.98 25.41 -21.28
N ARG A 36 22.47 26.55 -21.77
CA ARG A 36 21.44 27.34 -21.08
C ARG A 36 20.09 26.62 -20.91
N ASP A 37 19.86 25.53 -21.65
CA ASP A 37 18.65 24.68 -21.55
C ASP A 37 18.74 23.58 -20.47
N GLY A 38 19.85 23.51 -19.73
CA GLY A 38 20.10 22.49 -18.71
C GLY A 38 20.63 21.17 -19.26
N THR A 39 20.92 21.08 -20.55
CA THR A 39 21.67 19.97 -21.14
C THR A 39 23.17 20.19 -21.02
N ILE A 40 23.93 19.10 -21.11
CA ILE A 40 25.39 19.10 -21.09
C ILE A 40 25.86 18.35 -22.35
N ASP A 41 26.65 18.97 -23.20
CA ASP A 41 27.32 18.29 -24.32
C ASP A 41 28.72 17.85 -23.88
N VAL A 42 29.01 16.56 -24.03
CA VAL A 42 30.28 15.96 -23.62
C VAL A 42 30.97 15.36 -24.84
N THR A 43 32.25 15.66 -25.00
CA THR A 43 33.18 15.00 -25.94
C THR A 43 34.31 14.38 -25.14
N GLU A 44 34.38 13.06 -25.10
CA GLU A 44 35.49 12.29 -24.52
C GLU A 44 36.44 11.89 -25.65
N THR A 45 37.67 12.40 -25.62
CA THR A 45 38.77 11.99 -26.50
C THR A 45 39.65 11.01 -25.72
N ILE A 46 39.58 9.73 -26.09
CA ILE A 46 40.25 8.63 -25.39
C ILE A 46 41.30 8.04 -26.32
N SER A 47 42.57 8.04 -25.89
CA SER A 47 43.69 7.51 -26.66
C SER A 47 44.26 6.22 -26.04
N PRO A 48 43.68 5.03 -26.31
CA PRO A 48 44.27 3.76 -25.89
C PRO A 48 45.56 3.43 -26.66
N ARG A 49 46.61 3.06 -25.92
CA ARG A 49 47.83 2.43 -26.45
C ARG A 49 47.74 0.92 -26.29
N PHE A 50 47.57 0.21 -27.40
CA PHE A 50 47.39 -1.25 -27.43
C PHE A 50 48.71 -2.00 -27.58
N THR A 51 48.88 -3.07 -26.81
CA THR A 51 49.92 -4.10 -26.95
C THR A 51 49.26 -5.42 -27.33
N GLY A 52 49.76 -6.07 -28.38
CA GLY A 52 49.12 -7.20 -29.03
C GLY A 52 47.84 -6.82 -29.78
N LYS A 53 47.07 -7.83 -30.20
CA LYS A 53 45.89 -7.67 -31.06
C LYS A 53 44.59 -7.49 -30.27
N TRP A 54 43.90 -6.39 -30.59
CA TRP A 54 42.58 -6.01 -30.07
C TRP A 54 41.63 -5.69 -31.22
N ASN A 55 40.33 -5.59 -30.91
CA ASN A 55 39.26 -5.22 -31.85
C ASN A 55 38.67 -3.84 -31.53
N GLY A 56 38.85 -3.36 -30.29
CA GLY A 56 38.37 -2.06 -29.83
C GLY A 56 38.21 -1.96 -28.32
N ILE A 57 37.41 -0.98 -27.87
CA ILE A 57 37.18 -0.65 -26.45
C ILE A 57 35.70 -0.67 -26.07
N TYR A 58 35.44 -0.92 -24.80
CA TYR A 58 34.20 -0.59 -24.12
C TYR A 58 34.34 0.74 -23.40
N ARG A 59 33.27 1.53 -23.41
CA ARG A 59 33.05 2.67 -22.52
C ARG A 59 31.73 2.47 -21.77
N THR A 60 31.79 2.35 -20.45
CA THR A 60 30.60 2.31 -19.58
C THR A 60 30.38 3.67 -18.93
N ILE A 61 29.11 4.08 -18.80
CA ILE A 61 28.72 5.29 -18.07
C ILE A 61 27.48 4.97 -17.22
N PRO A 62 27.51 5.20 -15.90
CA PRO A 62 26.34 5.00 -15.05
C PRO A 62 25.23 6.01 -15.40
N VAL A 63 24.01 5.50 -15.54
CA VAL A 63 22.83 6.28 -15.96
C VAL A 63 21.63 6.14 -15.03
N LYS A 64 21.65 5.19 -14.08
CA LYS A 64 20.67 5.09 -13.00
C LYS A 64 21.33 5.28 -11.65
N TYR A 65 20.70 6.09 -10.82
CA TYR A 65 21.17 6.49 -9.49
C TYR A 65 20.04 6.37 -8.47
N ARG A 66 20.39 6.39 -7.18
CA ARG A 66 19.44 6.31 -6.07
C ARG A 66 19.40 7.64 -5.33
N THR A 67 18.22 8.20 -5.12
CA THR A 67 18.05 9.40 -4.27
C THR A 67 18.18 9.05 -2.78
N PRO A 68 18.43 10.01 -1.88
CA PRO A 68 18.46 9.77 -0.43
C PRO A 68 17.20 9.09 0.14
N GLN A 69 16.04 9.33 -0.49
CA GLN A 69 14.75 8.75 -0.13
C GLN A 69 14.53 7.33 -0.73
N GLY A 70 15.48 6.82 -1.50
CA GLY A 70 15.41 5.49 -2.12
C GLY A 70 14.65 5.42 -3.45
N PHE A 71 14.32 6.54 -4.08
CA PHE A 71 13.74 6.55 -5.43
C PHE A 71 14.83 6.48 -6.51
N ASN A 72 14.41 6.16 -7.74
CA ASN A 72 15.30 6.13 -8.90
C ASN A 72 15.46 7.54 -9.47
N TRP A 73 16.71 7.91 -9.75
CA TRP A 73 17.09 9.07 -10.55
C TRP A 73 17.75 8.57 -11.84
N THR A 74 17.47 9.22 -12.97
CA THR A 74 17.98 8.81 -14.28
C THR A 74 18.71 9.95 -14.97
N LEU A 75 19.99 9.74 -15.28
CA LEU A 75 20.77 10.57 -16.19
C LEU A 75 20.46 10.09 -17.63
N ARG A 76 19.95 10.97 -18.50
CA ARG A 76 19.57 10.57 -19.85
C ARG A 76 20.67 10.94 -20.83
N LEU A 77 21.40 9.93 -21.32
CA LEU A 77 22.42 10.10 -22.33
C LEU A 77 21.86 9.81 -23.73
N LYS A 78 22.14 10.72 -24.67
CA LYS A 78 21.88 10.58 -26.10
C LYS A 78 23.22 10.61 -26.83
N LEU A 79 23.60 9.49 -27.42
CA LEU A 79 24.79 9.40 -28.29
C LEU A 79 24.62 10.36 -29.48
N VAL A 80 25.68 11.10 -29.82
CA VAL A 80 25.71 12.03 -30.96
C VAL A 80 26.58 11.48 -32.07
N SER A 81 27.83 11.09 -31.77
CA SER A 81 28.74 10.46 -32.74
C SER A 81 29.85 9.69 -32.02
N VAL A 82 30.50 8.76 -32.75
CA VAL A 82 31.78 8.16 -32.33
C VAL A 82 32.71 8.13 -33.54
N THR A 83 33.85 8.81 -33.46
CA THR A 83 34.81 8.90 -34.58
C THR A 83 36.22 8.54 -34.15
N ASP A 84 37.13 8.37 -35.11
CA ASP A 84 38.57 8.34 -34.89
C ASP A 84 39.15 9.78 -34.78
N ALA A 85 40.49 9.91 -34.88
CA ALA A 85 41.20 11.19 -34.94
C ALA A 85 41.02 11.94 -36.28
N SER A 86 40.74 11.24 -37.37
CA SER A 86 40.51 11.79 -38.71
C SER A 86 39.10 12.39 -38.84
N GLY A 87 38.15 11.90 -38.03
CA GLY A 87 36.73 12.22 -38.07
C GLY A 87 35.87 11.14 -38.71
N ASP A 88 36.45 9.98 -39.08
CA ASP A 88 35.74 8.86 -39.67
C ASP A 88 34.92 8.12 -38.60
N GLU A 89 33.68 7.73 -38.92
CA GLU A 89 32.78 7.06 -37.97
C GLU A 89 33.27 5.66 -37.57
N LEU A 90 33.36 5.41 -36.26
CA LEU A 90 33.69 4.11 -35.71
C LEU A 90 32.42 3.30 -35.44
N LYS A 91 32.36 2.07 -35.98
CA LYS A 91 31.27 1.14 -35.68
C LYS A 91 31.11 1.01 -34.17
N THR A 92 29.91 1.34 -33.68
CA THR A 92 29.57 1.33 -32.27
C THR A 92 28.25 0.59 -32.03
N GLU A 93 28.23 -0.31 -31.06
CA GLU A 93 27.00 -0.93 -30.55
C GLU A 93 26.70 -0.39 -29.15
N THR A 94 25.46 0.05 -28.91
CA THR A 94 25.01 0.56 -27.60
C THR A 94 24.13 -0.48 -26.92
N SER A 95 24.48 -0.86 -25.69
CA SER A 95 23.65 -1.73 -24.84
C SER A 95 23.44 -1.10 -23.46
N ARG A 96 22.47 -1.62 -22.70
CA ARG A 96 22.27 -1.28 -21.29
C ARG A 96 22.61 -2.50 -20.45
N GLU A 97 23.46 -2.31 -19.45
CA GLU A 97 23.91 -3.35 -18.54
C GLU A 97 23.71 -2.87 -17.10
N ARG A 98 22.79 -3.49 -16.36
CA ARG A 98 22.40 -3.05 -15.01
C ARG A 98 22.00 -1.57 -14.96
N HIS A 99 22.80 -0.72 -14.31
CA HIS A 99 22.59 0.73 -14.20
C HIS A 99 23.45 1.54 -15.19
N TYR A 100 24.24 0.88 -16.04
CA TYR A 100 25.10 1.48 -17.04
C TYR A 100 24.46 1.56 -18.43
N LEU A 101 24.90 2.55 -19.19
CA LEU A 101 24.89 2.53 -20.66
C LEU A 101 26.31 2.13 -21.11
N LYS A 102 26.40 1.18 -22.05
CA LYS A 102 27.66 0.57 -22.50
C LYS A 102 27.80 0.75 -24.00
N TYR A 103 28.85 1.45 -24.40
CA TYR A 103 29.25 1.58 -25.80
C TYR A 103 30.35 0.56 -26.08
N LYS A 104 30.14 -0.30 -27.07
CA LYS A 104 31.14 -1.21 -27.63
C LYS A 104 31.63 -0.60 -28.94
N ILE A 105 32.86 -0.09 -28.96
CA ILE A 105 33.43 0.70 -30.05
C ILE A 105 34.52 -0.15 -30.71
N TRP A 106 34.41 -0.39 -32.01
CA TRP A 106 35.45 -1.06 -32.79
C TRP A 106 36.53 -0.06 -33.23
N VAL A 107 37.80 -0.44 -33.13
CA VAL A 107 38.94 0.42 -33.44
C VAL A 107 39.83 -0.27 -34.50
N PRO A 108 39.73 0.11 -35.78
CA PRO A 108 40.49 -0.50 -36.86
C PRO A 108 42.01 -0.38 -36.68
N GLY A 109 42.70 -1.52 -36.84
CA GLY A 109 44.16 -1.59 -36.70
C GLY A 109 44.66 -1.41 -35.26
N ALA A 110 43.88 -1.77 -34.25
CA ALA A 110 44.31 -1.85 -32.85
C ALA A 110 45.25 -3.06 -32.62
N VAL A 111 46.47 -2.99 -33.18
CA VAL A 111 47.53 -3.98 -33.03
C VAL A 111 48.84 -3.23 -32.81
N ASP A 112 49.42 -3.35 -31.62
CA ASP A 112 50.72 -2.76 -31.25
C ASP A 112 50.85 -1.26 -31.62
N ALA A 113 49.79 -0.49 -31.32
CA ALA A 113 49.62 0.89 -31.76
C ALA A 113 48.79 1.72 -30.78
N THR A 114 49.10 3.03 -30.67
CA THR A 114 48.19 4.02 -30.10
C THR A 114 47.11 4.40 -31.13
N LYS A 115 45.87 4.50 -30.68
CA LYS A 115 44.70 4.95 -31.46
C LYS A 115 43.94 5.99 -30.64
N THR A 116 43.04 6.72 -31.28
CA THR A 116 42.17 7.70 -30.61
C THR A 116 40.72 7.45 -30.98
N VAL A 117 39.83 7.58 -29.99
CA VAL A 117 38.38 7.46 -30.10
C VAL A 117 37.78 8.76 -29.56
N VAL A 118 36.95 9.43 -30.36
CA VAL A 118 36.24 10.66 -29.99
C VAL A 118 34.76 10.32 -29.83
N LEU A 119 34.32 10.15 -28.58
CA LEU A 119 32.95 9.84 -28.20
C LEU A 119 32.19 11.12 -27.85
N ARG A 120 31.12 11.44 -28.60
CA ARG A 120 30.28 12.62 -28.36
C ARG A 120 28.88 12.21 -27.91
N TYR A 121 28.41 12.76 -26.79
CA TYR A 121 27.04 12.54 -26.30
C TYR A 121 26.48 13.77 -25.61
N ARG A 122 25.15 13.92 -25.66
CA ARG A 122 24.42 14.89 -24.85
C ARG A 122 23.86 14.20 -23.61
N ALA A 123 24.02 14.82 -22.46
CA ALA A 123 23.42 14.43 -21.20
C ALA A 123 22.30 15.41 -20.81
N GLU A 124 21.14 14.87 -20.46
CA GLU A 124 20.05 15.61 -19.79
C GLU A 124 19.96 15.14 -18.33
N ASN A 125 19.50 16.02 -17.45
CA ASN A 125 19.26 15.70 -16.03
C ASN A 125 20.55 15.36 -15.24
N GLY A 126 21.69 15.93 -15.67
CA GLY A 126 22.99 15.83 -15.02
C GLY A 126 23.40 17.03 -14.14
N LEU A 127 22.68 18.14 -14.22
CA LEU A 127 22.87 19.29 -13.35
C LEU A 127 22.08 19.15 -12.04
N ARG A 128 22.63 19.72 -10.97
CA ARG A 128 21.97 19.90 -9.67
C ARG A 128 21.59 21.37 -9.49
N PHE A 129 20.46 21.57 -8.83
CA PHE A 129 19.86 22.88 -8.58
C PHE A 129 19.61 22.97 -7.06
N PHE A 130 20.34 23.83 -6.37
CA PHE A 130 20.13 24.10 -4.94
C PHE A 130 19.29 25.38 -4.77
N GLU A 131 19.26 26.00 -3.59
CA GLU A 131 18.53 27.26 -3.37
C GLU A 131 19.38 28.49 -3.77
N ASP A 132 20.67 28.49 -3.42
CA ASP A 132 21.61 29.60 -3.64
C ASP A 132 22.44 29.48 -4.94
N HIS A 133 22.67 28.26 -5.41
CA HIS A 133 23.55 27.97 -6.55
C HIS A 133 23.05 26.81 -7.41
N ASP A 134 23.63 26.67 -8.60
CA ASP A 134 23.54 25.47 -9.44
C ASP A 134 24.92 24.79 -9.49
N GLU A 135 24.94 23.46 -9.66
CA GLU A 135 26.16 22.63 -9.60
C GLU A 135 26.20 21.60 -10.75
N LEU A 136 27.31 21.59 -11.49
CA LEU A 136 27.76 20.43 -12.25
C LEU A 136 28.64 19.57 -11.34
N TYR A 137 28.11 18.42 -10.89
CA TYR A 137 28.90 17.35 -10.29
C TYR A 137 29.08 16.26 -11.35
N TRP A 138 30.31 15.99 -11.78
CA TRP A 138 30.56 15.11 -12.92
C TRP A 138 31.87 14.32 -12.78
N ASN A 139 31.77 12.99 -12.69
CA ASN A 139 32.94 12.12 -12.87
C ASN A 139 33.41 12.24 -14.33
N VAL A 140 34.65 12.69 -14.54
CA VAL A 140 35.23 13.00 -15.85
C VAL A 140 35.66 11.72 -16.55
N THR A 141 36.64 11.01 -15.99
CA THR A 141 37.05 9.69 -16.47
C THR A 141 36.05 8.63 -15.98
N GLY A 142 35.62 8.76 -14.72
CA GLY A 142 35.07 7.69 -13.89
C GLY A 142 36.15 6.78 -13.31
N ASP A 143 35.79 6.01 -12.28
CA ASP A 143 36.63 5.20 -11.38
C ASP A 143 36.49 3.67 -11.62
N GLU A 144 35.92 3.28 -12.75
CA GLU A 144 35.66 1.88 -13.12
C GLU A 144 36.60 1.36 -14.25
N TRP A 145 37.72 2.05 -14.53
CA TRP A 145 38.67 1.61 -15.55
C TRP A 145 39.55 0.46 -15.03
N GLU A 146 39.54 -0.66 -15.76
CA GLU A 146 40.38 -1.85 -15.49
C GLU A 146 41.83 -1.68 -16.00
N VAL A 147 42.23 -0.46 -16.39
CA VAL A 147 43.57 -0.08 -16.88
C VAL A 147 43.92 1.32 -16.38
N PRO A 148 45.22 1.64 -16.16
CA PRO A 148 45.64 2.97 -15.76
C PRO A 148 45.47 4.00 -16.87
N ILE A 149 45.32 5.27 -16.46
CA ILE A 149 45.21 6.44 -17.34
C ILE A 149 46.45 7.31 -17.13
N GLU A 150 47.36 7.36 -18.11
CA GLU A 150 48.67 8.01 -17.98
C GLU A 150 48.58 9.54 -17.90
N ALA A 151 47.62 10.14 -18.60
CA ALA A 151 47.28 11.56 -18.50
C ALA A 151 45.76 11.76 -18.59
N ALA A 152 45.19 12.54 -17.66
CA ALA A 152 43.76 12.85 -17.62
C ALA A 152 43.53 14.37 -17.48
N ALA A 153 42.64 14.92 -18.31
CA ALA A 153 42.30 16.33 -18.31
C ALA A 153 40.81 16.59 -18.63
N ALA A 154 40.30 17.73 -18.16
CA ALA A 154 38.97 18.24 -18.48
C ALA A 154 39.02 19.73 -18.85
N THR A 155 38.16 20.14 -19.78
CA THR A 155 37.81 21.54 -20.02
C THR A 155 36.30 21.68 -19.91
N ILE A 156 35.84 22.38 -18.88
CA ILE A 156 34.42 22.66 -18.63
C ILE A 156 34.14 24.09 -19.06
N THR A 157 33.18 24.30 -19.96
CA THR A 157 32.76 25.61 -20.43
C THR A 157 31.33 25.90 -19.95
N LEU A 158 31.18 26.96 -19.16
CA LEU A 158 29.88 27.48 -18.72
C LEU A 158 29.32 28.51 -19.72
N PRO A 159 28.00 28.73 -19.77
CA PRO A 159 27.42 29.79 -20.59
C PRO A 159 28.00 31.18 -20.27
N ASN A 160 28.03 32.05 -21.28
CA ASN A 160 28.40 33.46 -21.09
C ASN A 160 27.48 34.12 -20.05
N GLY A 161 28.07 34.80 -19.08
CA GLY A 161 27.38 35.39 -17.92
C GLY A 161 27.48 34.56 -16.62
N ALA A 162 28.36 33.57 -16.53
CA ALA A 162 28.57 32.80 -15.31
C ALA A 162 29.22 33.66 -14.20
N GLU A 163 28.53 33.83 -13.08
CA GLU A 163 29.02 34.54 -11.89
C GLU A 163 29.16 33.58 -10.70
N GLY A 164 29.97 33.96 -9.70
CA GLY A 164 30.15 33.17 -8.46
C GLY A 164 30.73 31.77 -8.67
N VAL A 165 31.42 31.57 -9.80
CA VAL A 165 32.00 30.29 -10.22
C VAL A 165 32.99 29.79 -9.17
N ARG A 166 32.79 28.55 -8.73
CA ARG A 166 33.61 27.83 -7.76
C ARG A 166 33.91 26.45 -8.33
N ALA A 167 35.19 26.11 -8.47
CA ALA A 167 35.63 24.85 -9.07
C ALA A 167 36.49 24.04 -8.09
N ILE A 168 36.18 22.74 -7.95
CA ILE A 168 36.96 21.78 -7.19
C ILE A 168 37.09 20.50 -8.02
N ALA A 169 38.29 19.95 -8.08
CA ALA A 169 38.55 18.61 -8.62
C ALA A 169 38.81 17.62 -7.48
N PHE A 170 38.40 16.37 -7.68
CA PHE A 170 38.70 15.24 -6.81
C PHE A 170 39.28 14.08 -7.63
N ASN A 171 40.14 13.27 -7.02
CA ASN A 171 40.77 12.13 -7.69
C ASN A 171 40.96 10.90 -6.78
N GLY A 172 41.26 9.76 -7.41
CA GLY A 172 41.49 8.48 -6.73
C GLY A 172 40.27 7.54 -6.81
N VAL A 173 40.27 6.51 -5.96
CA VAL A 173 39.22 5.46 -5.93
C VAL A 173 37.86 5.96 -5.39
N TYR A 174 36.80 5.18 -5.58
CA TYR A 174 35.46 5.45 -5.05
C TYR A 174 35.47 5.93 -3.58
N GLY A 175 34.94 7.13 -3.33
CA GLY A 175 34.87 7.73 -2.00
C GLY A 175 36.15 8.45 -1.53
N SER A 176 37.18 8.53 -2.37
CA SER A 176 38.36 9.38 -2.15
C SER A 176 37.97 10.86 -1.99
N THR A 177 38.77 11.58 -1.21
CA THR A 177 38.67 13.03 -1.01
C THR A 177 39.95 13.77 -1.42
N ALA A 178 40.90 13.09 -2.08
CA ALA A 178 42.12 13.69 -2.63
C ALA A 178 41.81 14.73 -3.72
N ARG A 179 42.71 15.70 -3.90
CA ARG A 179 42.52 16.91 -4.74
C ARG A 179 43.84 17.35 -5.39
N ASP A 180 44.53 16.40 -6.00
CA ASP A 180 45.88 16.57 -6.54
C ASP A 180 45.86 17.20 -7.95
N ALA A 181 44.72 17.14 -8.64
CA ALA A 181 44.51 17.79 -9.92
C ALA A 181 44.63 19.33 -9.83
N SER A 182 45.34 19.93 -10.79
CA SER A 182 45.31 21.39 -10.95
C SER A 182 43.93 21.85 -11.44
N VAL A 183 43.52 23.04 -11.03
CA VAL A 183 42.27 23.69 -11.45
C VAL A 183 42.58 25.14 -11.81
N GLU A 184 42.45 25.48 -13.08
CA GLU A 184 42.65 26.82 -13.63
C GLU A 184 41.32 27.38 -14.14
N GLN A 185 41.00 28.64 -13.82
CA GLN A 185 39.80 29.30 -14.32
C GLN A 185 40.16 30.50 -15.20
N ASP A 186 39.54 30.55 -16.37
CA ASP A 186 39.72 31.51 -17.45
C ASP A 186 38.34 32.00 -17.89
N GLY A 187 37.83 33.02 -17.20
CA GLY A 187 36.45 33.51 -17.36
C GLY A 187 35.41 32.44 -17.03
N THR A 188 34.68 31.99 -18.07
CA THR A 188 33.67 30.92 -17.99
C THR A 188 34.22 29.53 -18.32
N THR A 189 35.51 29.41 -18.62
CA THR A 189 36.19 28.14 -18.91
C THR A 189 37.00 27.69 -17.69
N ILE A 190 36.82 26.44 -17.27
CA ILE A 190 37.59 25.80 -16.21
C ILE A 190 38.42 24.67 -16.84
N ARG A 191 39.74 24.69 -16.66
CA ARG A 191 40.65 23.63 -17.07
C ARG A 191 41.08 22.85 -15.84
N ILE A 192 41.05 21.53 -15.92
CA ILE A 192 41.45 20.60 -14.86
C ILE A 192 42.44 19.61 -15.45
N ALA A 193 43.56 19.35 -14.78
CA ALA A 193 44.54 18.37 -15.23
C ALA A 193 45.14 17.59 -14.06
N MET A 194 45.30 16.27 -14.22
CA MET A 194 46.05 15.46 -13.27
C MET A 194 47.57 15.64 -13.46
N PRO A 195 48.35 15.95 -12.41
CA PRO A 195 49.81 16.07 -12.50
C PRO A 195 50.55 14.71 -12.53
N HIS A 196 49.83 13.60 -12.32
CA HIS A 196 50.33 12.23 -12.39
C HIS A 196 49.27 11.31 -13.00
N ARG A 197 49.67 10.07 -13.35
CA ARG A 197 48.73 9.06 -13.83
C ARG A 197 47.69 8.68 -12.76
N LEU A 198 46.54 8.19 -13.22
CA LEU A 198 45.55 7.50 -12.39
C LEU A 198 45.80 5.99 -12.51
N GLU A 199 45.81 5.28 -11.38
CA GLU A 199 45.94 3.83 -11.32
C GLU A 199 44.61 3.11 -11.60
N PHE A 200 44.63 1.77 -11.52
CA PHE A 200 43.43 0.92 -11.62
C PHE A 200 42.34 1.36 -10.62
N HIS A 201 41.12 1.55 -11.12
CA HIS A 201 39.98 2.07 -10.36
C HIS A 201 40.13 3.49 -9.78
N GLU A 202 41.10 4.29 -10.23
CA GLU A 202 41.15 5.71 -9.89
C GLU A 202 40.48 6.58 -10.96
N GLY A 203 39.66 7.53 -10.50
CA GLY A 203 38.98 8.49 -11.37
C GLY A 203 39.46 9.93 -11.17
N LEU A 204 39.04 10.80 -12.08
CA LEU A 204 39.00 12.26 -11.94
C LEU A 204 37.54 12.71 -11.94
N THR A 205 37.16 13.57 -10.99
CA THR A 205 35.80 14.12 -10.84
C THR A 205 35.85 15.64 -10.70
N ALA A 206 35.00 16.34 -11.45
CA ALA A 206 34.84 17.78 -11.42
C ALA A 206 33.57 18.19 -10.66
N VAL A 207 33.68 19.19 -9.81
CA VAL A 207 32.56 19.84 -9.11
C VAL A 207 32.64 21.33 -9.35
N ILE A 208 31.75 21.84 -10.21
CA ILE A 208 31.70 23.24 -10.62
C ILE A 208 30.35 23.83 -10.19
N GLY A 209 30.36 24.82 -9.31
CA GLY A 209 29.15 25.54 -8.88
C GLY A 209 29.16 27.00 -9.34
N TRP A 210 27.98 27.58 -9.61
CA TRP A 210 27.81 28.97 -10.06
C TRP A 210 26.50 29.60 -9.56
N ASN A 211 26.39 30.93 -9.61
CA ASN A 211 25.20 31.67 -9.17
C ASN A 211 23.96 31.31 -10.00
N LYS A 212 22.79 31.29 -9.33
CA LYS A 212 21.48 31.04 -9.94
C LYS A 212 21.18 31.92 -11.17
N GLY A 213 20.41 31.36 -12.10
CA GLY A 213 19.83 32.07 -13.25
C GLY A 213 20.63 31.98 -14.55
N LEU A 214 21.79 31.33 -14.54
CA LEU A 214 22.61 31.08 -15.74
C LEU A 214 21.97 30.05 -16.70
N VAL A 215 21.19 29.12 -16.14
CA VAL A 215 20.66 27.93 -16.81
C VAL A 215 19.18 27.76 -16.46
N ALA A 216 18.38 27.23 -17.38
CA ALA A 216 16.97 26.94 -17.16
C ALA A 216 16.79 25.79 -16.14
N GLU A 217 16.20 26.09 -14.99
CA GLU A 217 15.83 25.07 -13.99
C GLU A 217 14.60 24.28 -14.47
N PRO A 218 14.61 22.93 -14.47
CA PRO A 218 13.49 22.12 -14.95
C PRO A 218 12.23 22.35 -14.12
N THR A 219 11.09 22.52 -14.79
CA THR A 219 9.83 22.92 -14.16
C THR A 219 9.32 21.86 -13.17
N GLN A 220 8.40 22.23 -12.28
CA GLN A 220 7.75 21.25 -11.39
C GLN A 220 7.07 20.13 -12.19
N THR A 221 6.52 20.43 -13.37
CA THR A 221 5.98 19.45 -14.32
C THR A 221 7.05 18.52 -14.89
N ASP A 222 8.20 19.03 -15.32
CA ASP A 222 9.30 18.20 -15.84
C ASP A 222 9.87 17.28 -14.75
N ARG A 223 10.02 17.81 -13.53
CA ARG A 223 10.44 17.07 -12.34
C ARG A 223 9.44 15.95 -12.01
N ALA A 224 8.14 16.23 -12.03
CA ALA A 224 7.10 15.23 -11.79
C ALA A 224 7.06 14.14 -12.87
N VAL A 225 7.15 14.52 -14.15
CA VAL A 225 7.17 13.57 -15.28
C VAL A 225 8.42 12.71 -15.26
N GLY A 226 9.61 13.30 -15.06
CA GLY A 226 10.87 12.56 -14.96
C GLY A 226 10.94 11.63 -13.75
N PHE A 227 10.33 12.03 -12.62
CA PHE A 227 10.16 11.19 -11.44
C PHE A 227 9.23 10.00 -11.72
N LEU A 228 8.07 10.22 -12.33
CA LEU A 228 7.12 9.16 -12.69
C LEU A 228 7.68 8.20 -13.75
N GLN A 229 8.45 8.69 -14.73
CA GLN A 229 9.15 7.84 -15.69
C GLN A 229 10.22 6.97 -15.02
N SER A 230 11.04 7.55 -14.13
CA SER A 230 12.07 6.80 -13.38
C SER A 230 11.46 5.82 -12.37
N ASN A 231 10.26 6.10 -11.87
CA ASN A 231 9.58 5.32 -10.83
C ASN A 231 8.20 4.80 -11.32
N TRP A 232 8.16 4.28 -12.55
CA TRP A 232 6.95 3.81 -13.23
C TRP A 232 6.02 2.87 -12.44
N PRO A 233 6.47 2.02 -11.47
CA PRO A 233 5.55 1.18 -10.70
C PRO A 233 4.51 1.99 -9.90
N LEU A 234 4.78 3.27 -9.61
CA LEU A 234 3.83 4.19 -8.97
C LEU A 234 2.58 4.48 -9.83
N GLY A 235 2.55 4.06 -11.11
CA GLY A 235 1.34 4.05 -11.93
C GLY A 235 0.39 2.87 -11.66
N LEU A 236 0.86 1.77 -11.06
CA LEU A 236 0.03 0.58 -10.78
C LEU A 236 -1.20 0.86 -9.91
N PRO A 237 -1.16 1.71 -8.86
CA PRO A 237 -2.34 2.10 -8.09
C PRO A 237 -3.44 2.76 -8.94
N ILE A 238 -3.08 3.53 -9.99
CA ILE A 238 -4.05 4.18 -10.87
C ILE A 238 -4.79 3.12 -11.71
N VAL A 239 -4.06 2.15 -12.26
CA VAL A 239 -4.64 1.03 -13.01
C VAL A 239 -5.54 0.18 -12.09
N ALA A 240 -5.09 -0.11 -10.87
CA ALA A 240 -5.87 -0.84 -9.88
C ALA A 240 -7.15 -0.08 -9.46
N PHE A 241 -7.08 1.24 -9.29
CA PHE A 241 -8.25 2.07 -8.97
C PHE A 241 -9.32 1.99 -10.07
N PHE A 242 -8.95 2.20 -11.34
CA PHE A 242 -9.91 2.11 -12.44
C PHE A 242 -10.45 0.69 -12.64
N GLY A 243 -9.62 -0.34 -12.44
CA GLY A 243 -10.04 -1.75 -12.46
C GLY A 243 -11.06 -2.07 -11.37
N MET A 244 -10.77 -1.71 -10.12
CA MET A 244 -11.68 -1.93 -8.99
C MET A 244 -12.96 -1.08 -9.10
N PHE A 245 -12.87 0.16 -9.58
CA PHE A 245 -14.04 1.00 -9.85
C PHE A 245 -14.96 0.39 -10.92
N ALA A 246 -14.38 -0.13 -12.02
CA ALA A 246 -15.15 -0.83 -13.05
C ALA A 246 -15.77 -2.13 -12.54
N LEU A 247 -15.07 -2.87 -11.68
CA LEU A 247 -15.58 -4.09 -11.05
C LEU A 247 -16.73 -3.79 -10.07
N TRP A 248 -16.56 -2.80 -9.20
CA TRP A 248 -17.59 -2.31 -8.28
C TRP A 248 -18.82 -1.82 -9.03
N ARG A 249 -18.65 -1.01 -10.08
CA ARG A 249 -19.76 -0.53 -10.92
C ARG A 249 -20.56 -1.67 -11.58
N ARG A 250 -19.96 -2.85 -11.78
CA ARG A 250 -20.61 -4.04 -12.36
C ARG A 250 -21.19 -5.01 -11.32
N HIS A 251 -20.60 -5.12 -10.12
CA HIS A 251 -20.90 -6.20 -9.17
C HIS A 251 -21.18 -5.75 -7.72
N GLY A 252 -20.67 -4.58 -7.31
CA GLY A 252 -20.76 -4.06 -5.93
C GLY A 252 -21.78 -2.95 -5.73
N ARG A 253 -22.51 -2.54 -6.76
CA ARG A 253 -23.61 -1.56 -6.63
C ARG A 253 -24.93 -2.28 -6.41
N ASP A 254 -25.60 -1.94 -5.31
CA ASP A 254 -27.00 -2.31 -5.08
C ASP A 254 -27.90 -1.81 -6.24
N PRO A 255 -29.02 -2.50 -6.53
CA PRO A 255 -30.03 -2.06 -7.49
C PRO A 255 -30.49 -0.61 -7.27
N LYS A 256 -30.97 0.05 -8.34
CA LYS A 256 -31.51 1.41 -8.21
C LYS A 256 -32.63 1.46 -7.16
N PRO A 257 -32.55 2.38 -6.17
CA PRO A 257 -33.60 2.54 -5.18
C PRO A 257 -34.89 3.04 -5.83
N LEU A 258 -36.02 2.58 -5.32
CA LEU A 258 -37.34 3.13 -5.61
C LEU A 258 -37.74 4.12 -4.50
N PRO A 259 -38.78 4.95 -4.71
CA PRO A 259 -39.45 5.64 -3.61
C PRO A 259 -39.89 4.63 -2.55
N ILE A 260 -39.62 4.92 -1.28
CA ILE A 260 -39.92 4.05 -0.15
C ILE A 260 -41.33 4.39 0.38
N PRO A 261 -42.35 3.52 0.20
CA PRO A 261 -43.64 3.72 0.84
C PRO A 261 -43.60 3.27 2.30
N VAL A 262 -44.15 4.10 3.19
CA VAL A 262 -44.37 3.76 4.61
C VAL A 262 -45.10 2.41 4.73
N GLN A 263 -44.58 1.52 5.57
CA GLN A 263 -45.19 0.23 5.90
C GLN A 263 -45.67 0.27 7.35
N TYR A 264 -46.87 -0.24 7.63
CA TYR A 264 -47.43 -0.29 9.00
C TYR A 264 -47.16 -1.62 9.71
N GLU A 265 -46.60 -2.60 9.00
CA GLU A 265 -46.26 -3.93 9.49
C GLU A 265 -44.83 -4.31 9.04
N PRO A 266 -44.11 -5.16 9.81
CA PRO A 266 -42.84 -5.69 9.38
C PRO A 266 -42.99 -6.52 8.09
N PRO A 267 -42.01 -6.55 7.18
CA PRO A 267 -42.11 -7.33 5.96
C PRO A 267 -42.27 -8.82 6.29
N ALA A 268 -43.24 -9.47 5.61
CA ALA A 268 -43.65 -10.83 5.90
C ALA A 268 -42.48 -11.80 6.13
N ASP A 269 -42.64 -12.61 7.16
CA ASP A 269 -41.72 -13.66 7.63
C ASP A 269 -40.32 -13.22 8.10
N LEU A 270 -39.95 -11.93 8.07
CA LEU A 270 -38.69 -11.44 8.66
C LEU A 270 -38.74 -11.43 10.19
N THR A 271 -37.62 -11.78 10.81
CA THR A 271 -37.38 -11.63 12.25
C THR A 271 -36.73 -10.28 12.54
N PRO A 272 -36.71 -9.78 13.80
CA PRO A 272 -36.06 -8.50 14.12
C PRO A 272 -34.59 -8.44 13.70
N ALA A 273 -33.81 -9.49 13.97
CA ALA A 273 -32.43 -9.58 13.51
C ALA A 273 -32.30 -9.61 11.98
N GLU A 274 -33.17 -10.36 11.28
CA GLU A 274 -33.13 -10.39 9.83
C GLU A 274 -33.50 -9.05 9.18
N ALA A 275 -34.38 -8.28 9.80
CA ALA A 275 -34.72 -6.93 9.37
C ALA A 275 -33.56 -5.95 9.64
N GLY A 276 -32.99 -5.95 10.85
CA GLY A 276 -31.81 -5.14 11.21
C GLY A 276 -30.63 -5.40 10.28
N THR A 277 -30.19 -6.65 10.18
CA THR A 277 -29.08 -7.09 9.31
C THR A 277 -29.31 -6.81 7.82
N LEU A 278 -30.57 -6.65 7.38
CA LEU A 278 -30.87 -6.26 6.00
C LEU A 278 -30.63 -4.75 5.75
N MET A 279 -30.69 -3.89 6.78
CA MET A 279 -30.48 -2.45 6.64
C MET A 279 -29.04 -2.05 6.34
N ASP A 280 -28.06 -2.63 7.06
CA ASP A 280 -26.65 -2.19 7.04
C ASP A 280 -25.64 -3.25 6.52
N ASN A 281 -26.07 -4.51 6.36
CA ASN A 281 -25.28 -5.70 6.01
C ASN A 281 -24.43 -6.31 7.16
N SER A 282 -24.54 -5.82 8.40
CA SER A 282 -23.92 -6.45 9.58
C SER A 282 -24.93 -7.28 10.36
N ALA A 283 -24.46 -8.20 11.21
CA ALA A 283 -25.33 -8.85 12.19
C ALA A 283 -24.80 -8.45 13.57
N ASP A 284 -25.32 -7.36 14.13
CA ASP A 284 -24.71 -6.69 15.28
C ASP A 284 -25.33 -7.12 16.62
N MET A 285 -24.72 -6.70 17.73
CA MET A 285 -25.23 -7.08 19.06
C MET A 285 -26.66 -6.58 19.30
N ARG A 286 -27.02 -5.44 18.70
CA ARG A 286 -28.38 -4.87 18.70
C ARG A 286 -29.42 -5.80 18.04
N ASP A 287 -29.05 -6.48 16.96
CA ASP A 287 -29.92 -7.48 16.31
C ASP A 287 -30.16 -8.69 17.23
N ILE A 288 -29.12 -9.08 17.97
CA ILE A 288 -29.12 -10.25 18.85
C ILE A 288 -29.86 -9.96 20.17
N THR A 289 -29.72 -8.76 20.75
CA THR A 289 -30.51 -8.33 21.90
C THR A 289 -31.98 -8.07 21.53
N ALA A 290 -32.26 -7.52 20.34
CA ALA A 290 -33.61 -7.48 19.80
C ALA A 290 -34.23 -8.88 19.66
N THR A 291 -33.46 -9.87 19.20
CA THR A 291 -33.90 -11.28 19.13
C THR A 291 -34.16 -11.87 20.53
N LEU A 292 -33.38 -11.50 21.54
CA LEU A 292 -33.59 -11.92 22.92
C LEU A 292 -34.91 -11.39 23.51
N VAL A 293 -35.31 -10.18 23.12
CA VAL A 293 -36.61 -9.58 23.50
C VAL A 293 -37.76 -10.14 22.66
N ASP A 294 -37.54 -10.47 21.39
CA ASP A 294 -38.53 -11.18 20.55
C ASP A 294 -38.88 -12.57 21.13
N LEU A 295 -37.86 -13.29 21.61
CA LEU A 295 -38.03 -14.55 22.36
C LEU A 295 -38.82 -14.36 23.67
N ALA A 296 -38.72 -13.18 24.31
CA ALA A 296 -39.49 -12.85 25.51
C ALA A 296 -40.95 -12.56 25.18
N VAL A 297 -41.20 -11.70 24.17
CA VAL A 297 -42.54 -11.37 23.65
C VAL A 297 -43.28 -12.62 23.18
N GLN A 298 -42.58 -13.59 22.58
CA GLN A 298 -43.13 -14.87 22.13
C GLN A 298 -43.23 -15.94 23.24
N GLY A 299 -42.89 -15.60 24.49
CA GLY A 299 -43.10 -16.47 25.65
C GLY A 299 -42.11 -17.62 25.82
N HIS A 300 -40.94 -17.60 25.15
CA HIS A 300 -39.89 -18.61 25.33
C HIS A 300 -38.97 -18.30 26.53
N LEU A 301 -38.96 -17.05 27.00
CA LEU A 301 -38.24 -16.63 28.20
C LEU A 301 -38.92 -15.45 28.89
N ARG A 302 -38.56 -15.20 30.15
CA ARG A 302 -38.93 -14.01 30.93
C ARG A 302 -37.66 -13.31 31.41
N ILE A 303 -37.71 -11.99 31.45
CA ILE A 303 -36.61 -11.11 31.88
C ILE A 303 -36.97 -10.53 33.26
N GLU A 304 -36.12 -10.78 34.25
CA GLU A 304 -36.18 -10.12 35.56
C GLU A 304 -35.08 -9.05 35.66
N GLU A 305 -35.43 -7.82 36.06
CA GLU A 305 -34.46 -6.77 36.42
C GLU A 305 -34.27 -6.72 37.93
N ARG A 306 -33.02 -6.87 38.38
CA ARG A 306 -32.60 -6.77 39.78
C ARG A 306 -31.67 -5.57 39.97
N GLU A 307 -31.83 -4.85 41.08
CA GLU A 307 -30.95 -3.75 41.46
C GLU A 307 -29.90 -4.23 42.47
N GLU A 308 -28.68 -4.45 41.99
CA GLU A 308 -27.53 -4.85 42.80
C GLU A 308 -26.79 -3.66 43.43
N ARG A 309 -26.01 -3.96 44.46
CA ARG A 309 -25.21 -2.98 45.21
C ARG A 309 -23.74 -3.40 45.25
N LYS A 310 -22.97 -2.90 44.28
CA LYS A 310 -21.53 -3.16 44.15
C LYS A 310 -20.74 -2.09 44.95
N LEU A 311 -19.47 -2.39 45.26
CA LEU A 311 -18.55 -1.53 46.03
C LEU A 311 -19.16 -0.95 47.33
N LEU A 312 -19.41 -1.82 48.33
CA LEU A 312 -19.95 -1.45 49.66
C LEU A 312 -21.30 -0.68 49.62
N GLY A 313 -22.06 -0.79 48.53
CA GLY A 313 -23.34 -0.11 48.34
C GLY A 313 -23.24 1.34 47.87
N LEU A 314 -22.05 1.81 47.51
CA LEU A 314 -21.83 3.12 46.90
C LEU A 314 -22.17 3.13 45.40
N ILE A 315 -22.17 1.96 44.74
CA ILE A 315 -22.50 1.80 43.32
C ILE A 315 -23.76 0.92 43.20
N LYS A 316 -24.84 1.51 42.67
CA LYS A 316 -26.00 0.76 42.17
C LYS A 316 -25.66 0.18 40.80
N ASP A 317 -26.05 -1.06 40.56
CA ASP A 317 -25.91 -1.70 39.25
C ASP A 317 -27.18 -2.48 38.89
N GLN A 318 -27.48 -2.62 37.59
CA GLN A 318 -28.67 -3.34 37.12
C GLN A 318 -28.25 -4.69 36.56
N GLU A 319 -28.61 -5.76 37.26
CA GLU A 319 -28.44 -7.12 36.79
C GLU A 319 -29.74 -7.58 36.10
N PHE A 320 -29.60 -8.35 35.03
CA PHE A 320 -30.74 -8.90 34.30
C PHE A 320 -30.67 -10.42 34.35
N VAL A 321 -31.76 -11.06 34.73
CA VAL A 321 -31.85 -12.51 34.88
C VAL A 321 -32.85 -13.06 33.87
N PHE A 322 -32.42 -14.05 33.13
CA PHE A 322 -33.21 -14.69 32.08
C PHE A 322 -33.76 -16.01 32.62
N HIS A 323 -35.09 -16.17 32.63
CA HIS A 323 -35.76 -17.42 32.98
C HIS A 323 -36.31 -18.06 31.73
N ARG A 324 -35.96 -19.32 31.46
CA ARG A 324 -36.50 -20.08 30.34
C ARG A 324 -37.92 -20.54 30.66
N LEU A 325 -38.83 -20.39 29.69
CA LEU A 325 -40.22 -20.81 29.79
C LEU A 325 -40.51 -21.99 28.85
N GLU A 326 -41.55 -22.76 29.17
CA GLU A 326 -42.22 -23.60 28.19
C GLU A 326 -43.15 -22.71 27.34
N PRO A 327 -43.01 -22.73 26.01
CA PRO A 327 -43.79 -21.83 25.16
C PRO A 327 -45.27 -22.23 25.08
N PRO A 328 -46.17 -21.27 24.82
CA PRO A 328 -47.57 -21.55 24.49
C PRO A 328 -47.73 -22.55 23.33
N ALA A 329 -48.82 -23.32 23.33
CA ALA A 329 -49.09 -24.33 22.30
C ALA A 329 -49.36 -23.74 20.90
N ASP A 330 -49.63 -22.44 20.84
CA ASP A 330 -49.83 -21.60 19.65
C ASP A 330 -48.58 -20.76 19.28
N ALA A 331 -47.45 -20.93 19.97
CA ALA A 331 -46.22 -20.21 19.69
C ALA A 331 -45.63 -20.52 18.29
N ARG A 332 -45.06 -19.49 17.66
CA ARG A 332 -44.39 -19.58 16.36
C ARG A 332 -43.17 -20.51 16.43
N GLU A 333 -42.96 -21.34 15.41
CA GLU A 333 -41.73 -22.12 15.27
C GLU A 333 -40.50 -21.19 15.19
N LEU A 334 -39.58 -21.33 16.16
CA LEU A 334 -38.38 -20.52 16.23
C LEU A 334 -37.46 -20.77 15.02
N ALA A 335 -37.01 -19.69 14.39
CA ALA A 335 -36.01 -19.71 13.36
C ALA A 335 -34.66 -20.26 13.89
N PRO A 336 -33.85 -20.95 13.06
CA PRO A 336 -32.55 -21.48 13.45
C PRO A 336 -31.59 -20.51 14.17
N HIS A 337 -31.67 -19.19 13.92
CA HIS A 337 -30.86 -18.22 14.66
C HIS A 337 -31.43 -17.91 16.05
N GLU A 338 -32.74 -17.74 16.20
CA GLU A 338 -33.46 -17.59 17.48
C GLU A 338 -33.21 -18.80 18.39
N GLN A 339 -33.34 -20.01 17.85
CA GLN A 339 -32.98 -21.25 18.55
C GLN A 339 -31.53 -21.23 19.08
N ARG A 340 -30.58 -20.66 18.31
CA ARG A 340 -29.17 -20.60 18.71
C ARG A 340 -28.86 -19.46 19.69
N VAL A 341 -29.66 -18.39 19.72
CA VAL A 341 -29.65 -17.39 20.80
C VAL A 341 -30.14 -18.04 22.09
N LEU A 342 -31.31 -18.69 22.06
CA LEU A 342 -31.91 -19.36 23.22
C LEU A 342 -30.97 -20.44 23.79
N SER A 343 -30.38 -21.29 22.94
CA SER A 343 -29.40 -22.31 23.36
C SER A 343 -27.99 -21.74 23.63
N GLY A 344 -27.78 -20.44 23.43
CA GLY A 344 -26.56 -19.72 23.79
C GLY A 344 -26.65 -19.10 25.17
N VAL A 345 -27.83 -18.57 25.53
CA VAL A 345 -28.14 -18.10 26.88
C VAL A 345 -28.28 -19.28 27.83
N PHE A 346 -29.16 -20.24 27.50
CA PHE A 346 -29.44 -21.41 28.33
C PHE A 346 -28.51 -22.58 27.97
N SER A 347 -27.21 -22.34 28.07
CA SER A 347 -26.18 -23.38 27.94
C SER A 347 -26.29 -24.40 29.09
N GLY A 348 -25.75 -25.61 28.90
CA GLY A 348 -25.79 -26.68 29.92
C GLY A 348 -27.18 -27.24 30.30
N GLY A 349 -28.27 -26.66 29.79
CA GLY A 349 -29.64 -27.05 30.15
C GLY A 349 -30.21 -26.31 31.37
N VAL A 350 -29.52 -25.28 31.87
CA VAL A 350 -29.99 -24.47 33.00
C VAL A 350 -31.26 -23.69 32.62
N SER A 351 -32.20 -23.52 33.56
CA SER A 351 -33.48 -22.82 33.36
C SER A 351 -33.48 -21.35 33.75
N THR A 352 -32.44 -20.87 34.44
CA THR A 352 -32.26 -19.48 34.87
C THR A 352 -30.78 -19.12 34.77
N VAL A 353 -30.46 -17.99 34.14
CA VAL A 353 -29.08 -17.54 33.87
C VAL A 353 -29.01 -16.02 34.06
N GLU A 354 -28.00 -15.53 34.77
CA GLU A 354 -27.80 -14.10 35.00
C GLU A 354 -26.98 -13.48 33.85
N LEU A 355 -27.12 -12.19 33.57
CA LEU A 355 -26.47 -11.56 32.41
C LEU A 355 -24.94 -11.58 32.55
N SER A 356 -24.44 -11.44 33.78
CA SER A 356 -23.04 -11.59 34.14
C SER A 356 -22.48 -12.99 33.88
N ASP A 357 -23.27 -14.07 34.00
CA ASP A 357 -22.85 -15.44 33.64
C ASP A 357 -22.49 -15.57 32.14
N LEU A 358 -23.03 -14.69 31.29
CA LEU A 358 -22.76 -14.67 29.86
C LEU A 358 -21.44 -13.97 29.49
N GLU A 359 -20.78 -13.30 30.45
CA GLU A 359 -19.53 -12.58 30.23
C GLU A 359 -18.39 -13.54 29.86
N ASN A 360 -17.69 -13.29 28.76
CA ASN A 360 -16.62 -14.15 28.22
C ASN A 360 -17.05 -15.59 27.85
N GLU A 361 -18.33 -15.94 27.94
CA GLU A 361 -18.88 -17.24 27.51
C GLU A 361 -19.72 -17.13 26.23
N PHE A 362 -20.69 -16.20 26.19
CA PHE A 362 -21.63 -16.10 25.06
C PHE A 362 -20.97 -15.70 23.74
N TYR A 363 -19.79 -15.06 23.77
CA TYR A 363 -19.04 -14.67 22.57
C TYR A 363 -18.75 -15.87 21.65
N THR A 364 -18.58 -17.07 22.22
CA THR A 364 -18.40 -18.34 21.50
C THR A 364 -19.63 -18.71 20.64
N SER A 365 -20.82 -18.27 21.05
CA SER A 365 -22.09 -18.50 20.36
C SER A 365 -22.31 -17.52 19.20
N LEU A 366 -21.75 -16.31 19.27
CA LEU A 366 -21.99 -15.23 18.29
C LEU A 366 -21.69 -15.64 16.83
N PRO A 367 -20.57 -16.28 16.47
CA PRO A 367 -20.33 -16.72 15.08
C PRO A 367 -21.41 -17.71 14.60
N GLY A 368 -21.92 -18.55 15.49
CA GLY A 368 -22.99 -19.51 15.20
C GLY A 368 -24.37 -18.87 15.00
N ILE A 369 -24.63 -17.73 15.66
CA ILE A 369 -25.86 -16.93 15.52
C ILE A 369 -25.78 -16.11 14.22
N LYS A 370 -24.75 -15.27 14.07
CA LYS A 370 -24.54 -14.40 12.90
C LYS A 370 -24.53 -15.19 11.59
N ARG A 371 -23.93 -16.40 11.57
CA ARG A 371 -23.96 -17.31 10.43
C ARG A 371 -25.38 -17.70 10.02
N ARG A 372 -26.24 -18.08 10.97
CA ARG A 372 -27.61 -18.55 10.71
C ARG A 372 -28.56 -17.42 10.27
N ILE A 373 -28.34 -16.19 10.73
CA ILE A 373 -29.05 -15.00 10.22
C ILE A 373 -28.77 -14.84 8.72
N PHE A 374 -27.49 -14.76 8.33
CA PHE A 374 -27.12 -14.65 6.92
C PHE A 374 -27.55 -15.86 6.07
N ASP A 375 -27.60 -17.07 6.63
CA ASP A 375 -28.02 -18.27 5.90
C ASP A 375 -29.53 -18.29 5.60
N ARG A 376 -30.39 -17.71 6.46
CA ARG A 376 -31.81 -17.48 6.11
C ARG A 376 -31.95 -16.37 5.08
N LEU A 377 -31.20 -15.27 5.20
CA LEU A 377 -31.21 -14.17 4.24
C LEU A 377 -30.68 -14.58 2.85
N ILE A 378 -29.77 -15.56 2.77
CA ILE A 378 -29.31 -16.17 1.50
C ILE A 378 -30.34 -17.17 0.97
N THR A 379 -30.90 -18.05 1.81
CA THR A 379 -31.95 -19.00 1.40
C THR A 379 -33.20 -18.29 0.85
N ARG A 380 -33.53 -17.10 1.40
CA ARG A 380 -34.59 -16.19 0.90
C ARG A 380 -34.18 -15.39 -0.34
N GLY A 381 -32.97 -15.59 -0.85
CA GLY A 381 -32.47 -14.97 -2.07
C GLY A 381 -32.13 -13.48 -1.94
N TYR A 382 -32.02 -12.91 -0.74
CA TYR A 382 -31.71 -11.49 -0.54
C TYR A 382 -30.22 -11.15 -0.78
N TYR A 383 -29.32 -12.10 -0.51
CA TYR A 383 -27.89 -11.99 -0.78
C TYR A 383 -27.39 -13.15 -1.65
N ARG A 384 -26.39 -12.89 -2.51
CA ARG A 384 -25.72 -13.95 -3.31
C ARG A 384 -24.62 -14.69 -2.54
N ARG A 385 -23.97 -14.00 -1.60
CA ARG A 385 -22.88 -14.47 -0.71
C ARG A 385 -22.94 -13.66 0.59
N ARG A 386 -22.43 -14.21 1.70
CA ARG A 386 -22.41 -13.48 2.99
C ARG A 386 -21.50 -12.24 2.89
N PRO A 387 -21.93 -11.03 3.29
CA PRO A 387 -21.13 -9.80 3.18
C PRO A 387 -19.72 -9.90 3.77
N HIS A 388 -19.58 -10.43 5.00
CA HIS A 388 -18.30 -10.60 5.67
C HIS A 388 -17.33 -11.55 4.93
N VAL A 389 -17.84 -12.56 4.20
CA VAL A 389 -17.00 -13.46 3.38
C VAL A 389 -16.50 -12.73 2.13
N VAL A 390 -17.33 -11.87 1.53
CA VAL A 390 -16.93 -11.03 0.38
C VAL A 390 -15.88 -10.01 0.82
N GLN A 391 -16.09 -9.31 1.93
CA GLN A 391 -15.13 -8.35 2.50
C GLN A 391 -13.82 -9.05 2.89
N GLY A 392 -13.87 -10.16 3.62
CA GLY A 392 -12.68 -10.93 4.01
C GLY A 392 -11.87 -11.45 2.81
N ALA A 393 -12.55 -11.91 1.75
CA ALA A 393 -11.88 -12.33 0.52
C ALA A 393 -11.21 -11.15 -0.21
N TRP A 394 -11.82 -9.97 -0.24
CA TRP A 394 -11.19 -8.76 -0.79
C TRP A 394 -10.04 -8.24 0.05
N ILE A 395 -10.14 -8.29 1.38
CA ILE A 395 -9.06 -7.89 2.29
C ILE A 395 -7.85 -8.82 2.13
N GLY A 396 -8.07 -10.14 2.19
CA GLY A 396 -7.02 -11.13 1.95
C GLY A 396 -6.41 -11.02 0.55
N GLY A 397 -7.25 -10.81 -0.48
CA GLY A 397 -6.82 -10.59 -1.85
C GLY A 397 -6.00 -9.31 -2.04
N GLY A 398 -6.38 -8.21 -1.38
CA GLY A 398 -5.65 -6.94 -1.40
C GLY A 398 -4.29 -7.04 -0.72
N ILE A 399 -4.23 -7.68 0.44
CA ILE A 399 -2.95 -7.96 1.15
C ILE A 399 -2.06 -8.86 0.28
N ALA A 400 -2.59 -9.95 -0.26
CA ALA A 400 -1.85 -10.87 -1.11
C ALA A 400 -1.34 -10.18 -2.40
N ALA A 401 -2.16 -9.35 -3.04
CA ALA A 401 -1.75 -8.58 -4.21
C ALA A 401 -0.65 -7.56 -3.88
N GLY A 402 -0.77 -6.84 -2.76
CA GLY A 402 0.25 -5.88 -2.33
C GLY A 402 1.59 -6.54 -2.00
N VAL A 403 1.58 -7.66 -1.29
CA VAL A 403 2.78 -8.48 -1.03
C VAL A 403 3.37 -9.04 -2.32
N LEU A 404 2.54 -9.57 -3.23
CA LEU A 404 3.00 -10.10 -4.52
C LEU A 404 3.67 -9.02 -5.37
N ILE A 405 3.10 -7.81 -5.44
CA ILE A 405 3.70 -6.66 -6.15
C ILE A 405 5.03 -6.26 -5.48
N GLY A 406 5.12 -6.27 -4.16
CA GLY A 406 6.37 -6.00 -3.43
C GLY A 406 7.46 -7.03 -3.71
N VAL A 407 7.14 -8.33 -3.65
CA VAL A 407 8.09 -9.43 -3.85
C VAL A 407 8.53 -9.55 -5.32
N VAL A 408 7.57 -9.64 -6.26
CA VAL A 408 7.88 -9.72 -7.69
C VAL A 408 8.56 -8.43 -8.15
N GLY A 409 8.09 -7.28 -7.67
CA GLY A 409 8.72 -5.98 -7.92
C GLY A 409 10.15 -5.89 -7.37
N GLY A 410 10.45 -6.48 -6.21
CA GLY A 410 11.81 -6.60 -5.69
C GLY A 410 12.72 -7.44 -6.59
N ILE A 411 12.21 -8.55 -7.13
CA ILE A 411 12.94 -9.42 -8.07
C ILE A 411 13.16 -8.69 -9.42
N VAL A 412 12.16 -7.94 -9.90
CA VAL A 412 12.31 -7.07 -11.09
C VAL A 412 13.33 -5.95 -10.82
N ALA A 413 13.30 -5.35 -9.63
CA ALA A 413 14.20 -4.27 -9.25
C ALA A 413 15.67 -4.69 -9.26
N THR A 414 16.03 -5.87 -8.72
CA THR A 414 17.41 -6.37 -8.77
C THR A 414 17.86 -6.66 -10.20
N ASN A 415 17.03 -7.34 -11.01
CA ASN A 415 17.37 -7.69 -12.39
C ASN A 415 17.54 -6.46 -13.30
N PHE A 416 16.68 -5.45 -13.16
CA PHE A 416 16.71 -4.23 -13.99
C PHE A 416 17.51 -3.07 -13.35
N SER A 417 18.16 -3.28 -12.21
CA SER A 417 18.84 -2.24 -11.43
C SER A 417 17.96 -1.00 -11.22
N LEU A 418 16.78 -1.24 -10.65
CA LEU A 418 15.92 -0.22 -10.07
C LEU A 418 15.96 -0.38 -8.54
N THR A 419 15.54 0.65 -7.81
CA THR A 419 15.26 0.49 -6.37
C THR A 419 13.95 -0.28 -6.15
N PRO A 420 13.81 -1.06 -5.06
CA PRO A 420 12.57 -1.77 -4.74
C PRO A 420 11.48 -0.85 -4.15
N VAL A 421 11.84 0.34 -3.69
CA VAL A 421 10.94 1.26 -2.95
C VAL A 421 9.66 1.61 -3.75
N PRO A 422 9.71 1.97 -5.06
CA PRO A 422 8.50 2.21 -5.84
C PRO A 422 7.55 1.03 -5.90
N PHE A 423 8.07 -0.21 -5.94
CA PHE A 423 7.24 -1.42 -5.97
C PHE A 423 6.59 -1.70 -4.61
N ILE A 424 7.28 -1.46 -3.50
CA ILE A 424 6.73 -1.60 -2.15
C ILE A 424 5.61 -0.56 -1.93
N VAL A 425 5.86 0.71 -2.29
CA VAL A 425 4.85 1.79 -2.22
C VAL A 425 3.66 1.50 -3.12
N ALA A 426 3.89 1.08 -4.37
CA ALA A 426 2.83 0.70 -5.29
C ALA A 426 2.00 -0.50 -4.77
N GLY A 427 2.66 -1.53 -4.23
CA GLY A 427 2.00 -2.71 -3.65
C GLY A 427 1.12 -2.34 -2.45
N ALA A 428 1.61 -1.50 -1.54
CA ALA A 428 0.84 -1.00 -0.40
C ALA A 428 -0.39 -0.19 -0.84
N LEU A 429 -0.23 0.71 -1.82
CA LEU A 429 -1.33 1.52 -2.35
C LEU A 429 -2.35 0.68 -3.12
N VAL A 430 -1.92 -0.29 -3.94
CA VAL A 430 -2.82 -1.24 -4.63
C VAL A 430 -3.59 -2.08 -3.60
N GLY A 431 -2.92 -2.61 -2.58
CA GLY A 431 -3.56 -3.38 -1.51
C GLY A 431 -4.62 -2.56 -0.76
N LEU A 432 -4.30 -1.31 -0.40
CA LEU A 432 -5.24 -0.38 0.23
C LEU A 432 -6.46 -0.08 -0.66
N ILE A 433 -6.25 0.17 -1.96
CA ILE A 433 -7.34 0.39 -2.93
C ILE A 433 -8.26 -0.84 -2.99
N VAL A 434 -7.69 -2.04 -3.06
CA VAL A 434 -8.48 -3.30 -3.10
C VAL A 434 -9.24 -3.52 -1.79
N VAL A 435 -8.66 -3.19 -0.63
CA VAL A 435 -9.34 -3.23 0.68
C VAL A 435 -10.51 -2.22 0.74
N VAL A 436 -10.29 -0.97 0.33
CA VAL A 436 -11.31 0.10 0.35
C VAL A 436 -12.49 -0.24 -0.57
N PHE A 437 -12.23 -0.69 -1.79
CA PHE A 437 -13.31 -1.20 -2.65
C PHE A 437 -13.93 -2.48 -2.07
N GLY A 438 -13.14 -3.35 -1.45
CA GLY A 438 -13.59 -4.58 -0.79
C GLY A 438 -14.67 -4.35 0.28
N ALA A 439 -14.56 -3.26 1.05
CA ALA A 439 -15.56 -2.87 2.04
C ALA A 439 -16.94 -2.59 1.41
N ILE A 440 -16.97 -1.96 0.23
CA ILE A 440 -18.17 -1.55 -0.53
C ILE A 440 -18.56 -2.50 -1.67
N MET A 441 -17.93 -3.68 -1.76
CA MET A 441 -18.23 -4.72 -2.75
C MET A 441 -19.37 -5.69 -2.41
N PRO A 442 -19.83 -5.88 -1.15
CA PRO A 442 -21.06 -6.63 -0.88
C PRO A 442 -22.29 -5.94 -1.47
N ALA A 443 -23.03 -6.65 -2.32
CA ALA A 443 -24.27 -6.17 -2.93
C ALA A 443 -25.43 -7.15 -2.68
N ARG A 444 -26.62 -6.57 -2.49
CA ARG A 444 -27.91 -7.25 -2.36
C ARG A 444 -28.42 -7.70 -3.72
N THR A 445 -29.31 -8.69 -3.75
CA THR A 445 -30.08 -9.02 -4.95
C THR A 445 -31.17 -7.97 -5.20
N VAL A 446 -31.84 -8.05 -6.35
CA VAL A 446 -33.06 -7.26 -6.60
C VAL A 446 -34.13 -7.54 -5.54
N ILE A 447 -34.29 -8.81 -5.11
CA ILE A 447 -35.24 -9.19 -4.06
C ILE A 447 -34.80 -8.60 -2.71
N GLY A 448 -33.52 -8.70 -2.36
CA GLY A 448 -32.96 -8.16 -1.11
C GLY A 448 -33.04 -6.63 -1.02
N ALA A 449 -32.83 -5.92 -2.13
CA ALA A 449 -32.99 -4.47 -2.19
C ALA A 449 -34.46 -4.06 -1.99
N ARG A 450 -35.41 -4.75 -2.64
CA ARG A 450 -36.86 -4.49 -2.48
C ARG A 450 -37.36 -4.88 -1.08
N ALA A 451 -36.79 -5.90 -0.46
CA ALA A 451 -37.05 -6.24 0.93
C ALA A 451 -36.49 -5.17 1.89
N ARG A 452 -35.27 -4.66 1.67
CA ARG A 452 -34.68 -3.54 2.42
C ARG A 452 -35.51 -2.27 2.33
N GLU A 453 -36.04 -1.95 1.15
CA GLU A 453 -36.95 -0.80 0.98
C GLU A 453 -38.23 -0.94 1.82
N ARG A 454 -38.78 -2.15 1.97
CA ARG A 454 -39.91 -2.38 2.89
C ARG A 454 -39.50 -2.29 4.37
N VAL A 455 -38.31 -2.79 4.75
CA VAL A 455 -37.78 -2.62 6.11
C VAL A 455 -37.62 -1.13 6.44
N LEU A 456 -37.02 -0.34 5.56
CA LEU A 456 -36.88 1.11 5.73
C LEU A 456 -38.24 1.82 5.77
N GLY A 457 -39.24 1.36 5.01
CA GLY A 457 -40.60 1.88 5.10
C GLY A 457 -41.28 1.58 6.43
N PHE A 458 -40.90 0.50 7.13
CA PHE A 458 -41.39 0.15 8.46
C PHE A 458 -40.59 0.86 9.57
N GLU A 459 -39.28 1.02 9.42
CA GLU A 459 -38.44 1.86 10.28
C GLU A 459 -38.91 3.32 10.28
N ASP A 460 -39.19 3.89 9.10
CA ASP A 460 -39.73 5.26 8.96
C ASP A 460 -41.13 5.42 9.57
N PHE A 461 -41.94 4.34 9.63
CA PHE A 461 -43.17 4.32 10.41
C PHE A 461 -42.86 4.39 11.91
N LEU A 462 -42.09 3.44 12.44
CA LEU A 462 -41.74 3.34 13.87
C LEU A 462 -41.03 4.60 14.40
N HIS A 463 -40.26 5.29 13.55
CA HIS A 463 -39.60 6.56 13.89
C HIS A 463 -40.55 7.78 13.92
N ARG A 464 -41.66 7.79 13.15
CA ARG A 464 -42.53 8.97 12.96
C ARG A 464 -43.89 8.91 13.68
N VAL A 465 -44.13 7.87 14.48
CA VAL A 465 -45.42 7.57 15.13
C VAL A 465 -45.94 8.72 16.00
N GLU A 466 -45.04 9.50 16.62
CA GLU A 466 -45.36 10.62 17.52
C GLU A 466 -46.26 11.70 16.88
N SER A 467 -46.36 11.76 15.55
CA SER A 467 -47.27 12.70 14.86
C SER A 467 -48.75 12.32 14.95
N ASP A 468 -49.62 13.34 15.12
CA ASP A 468 -51.08 13.21 15.32
C ASP A 468 -51.83 12.37 14.28
N LYS A 469 -51.22 12.10 13.13
CA LYS A 469 -51.77 11.25 12.07
C LYS A 469 -51.58 9.76 12.36
N TYR A 470 -50.44 9.35 12.89
CA TYR A 470 -50.09 7.94 13.13
C TYR A 470 -50.47 7.47 14.55
N ARG A 471 -50.50 8.39 15.53
CA ARG A 471 -51.09 8.16 16.87
C ARG A 471 -52.55 7.65 16.83
N ARG A 472 -53.27 7.77 15.70
CA ARG A 472 -54.64 7.25 15.50
C ARG A 472 -54.70 5.82 14.93
N VAL A 473 -53.58 5.30 14.42
CA VAL A 473 -53.43 3.94 13.89
C VAL A 473 -52.97 3.00 15.01
N VAL A 474 -52.02 3.47 15.82
CA VAL A 474 -51.56 2.81 17.04
C VAL A 474 -52.65 2.83 18.10
N ARG A 475 -53.07 1.65 18.61
CA ARG A 475 -54.21 1.53 19.55
C ARG A 475 -54.12 0.43 20.62
N THR A 476 -53.30 -0.61 20.46
CA THR A 476 -53.32 -1.78 21.37
C THR A 476 -51.97 -2.02 22.06
N PRO A 477 -51.96 -2.42 23.35
CA PRO A 477 -50.77 -2.94 24.06
C PRO A 477 -50.01 -4.01 23.27
N GLU A 478 -50.74 -4.94 22.65
CA GLU A 478 -50.20 -6.04 21.84
C GLU A 478 -49.33 -5.55 20.68
N MET A 479 -49.68 -4.41 20.07
CA MET A 479 -48.90 -3.81 18.99
C MET A 479 -47.56 -3.26 19.50
N PHE A 480 -47.55 -2.66 20.70
CA PHE A 480 -46.31 -2.18 21.33
C PHE A 480 -45.34 -3.33 21.53
N GLU A 481 -45.79 -4.41 22.18
CA GLU A 481 -44.96 -5.58 22.47
C GLU A 481 -44.49 -6.26 21.18
N ARG A 482 -45.37 -6.48 20.20
CA ARG A 482 -45.05 -7.13 18.92
C ARG A 482 -44.00 -6.38 18.09
N PHE A 483 -43.95 -5.05 18.17
CA PHE A 483 -43.03 -4.23 17.35
C PHE A 483 -41.82 -3.67 18.12
N LEU A 484 -41.81 -3.73 19.47
CA LEU A 484 -40.68 -3.30 20.29
C LEU A 484 -39.35 -3.99 19.88
N PRO A 485 -39.29 -5.32 19.62
CA PRO A 485 -38.08 -5.97 19.11
C PRO A 485 -37.57 -5.37 17.79
N PHE A 486 -38.45 -5.03 16.85
CA PHE A 486 -38.07 -4.40 15.59
C PHE A 486 -37.57 -2.96 15.80
N ALA A 487 -38.24 -2.19 16.67
CA ALA A 487 -37.80 -0.86 17.04
C ALA A 487 -36.39 -0.88 17.66
N MET A 488 -36.09 -1.86 18.51
CA MET A 488 -34.74 -2.08 19.07
C MET A 488 -33.73 -2.48 17.99
N ALA A 489 -34.07 -3.37 17.06
CA ALA A 489 -33.19 -3.78 15.97
C ALA A 489 -32.78 -2.61 15.06
N PHE A 490 -33.68 -1.63 14.88
CA PHE A 490 -33.41 -0.41 14.11
C PHE A 490 -32.74 0.70 14.95
N GLY A 491 -32.96 0.72 16.27
CA GLY A 491 -32.47 1.75 17.19
C GLY A 491 -33.42 2.94 17.36
N VAL A 492 -34.74 2.70 17.26
CA VAL A 492 -35.82 3.69 17.37
C VAL A 492 -36.78 3.36 18.54
N GLU A 493 -36.33 2.54 19.50
CA GLU A 493 -37.16 2.02 20.60
C GLU A 493 -37.70 3.10 21.55
N LYS A 494 -37.08 4.29 21.55
CA LYS A 494 -37.50 5.45 22.35
C LYS A 494 -38.67 6.17 21.69
N GLN A 495 -38.55 6.51 20.40
CA GLN A 495 -39.61 7.09 19.58
C GLN A 495 -40.85 6.16 19.55
N TRP A 496 -40.62 4.85 19.41
CA TRP A 496 -41.69 3.86 19.46
C TRP A 496 -42.42 3.87 20.80
N ALA A 497 -41.71 3.85 21.93
CA ALA A 497 -42.33 3.80 23.26
C ALA A 497 -42.97 5.13 23.70
N ASN A 498 -42.43 6.27 23.27
CA ASN A 498 -43.04 7.59 23.48
C ASN A 498 -44.51 7.61 23.00
N ALA A 499 -44.78 7.01 21.84
CA ALA A 499 -46.12 6.95 21.27
C ALA A 499 -47.14 6.14 22.11
N PHE A 500 -46.70 5.34 23.08
CA PHE A 500 -47.55 4.52 23.94
C PHE A 500 -47.62 4.97 25.40
N GLN A 501 -46.93 6.04 25.82
CA GLN A 501 -46.88 6.47 27.24
C GLN A 501 -48.26 6.65 27.89
N ASP A 502 -49.25 7.18 27.15
CA ASP A 502 -50.61 7.36 27.66
C ASP A 502 -51.47 6.07 27.65
N ILE A 503 -51.07 5.06 26.87
CA ILE A 503 -51.85 3.87 26.50
C ILE A 503 -51.40 2.64 27.29
N PHE A 504 -50.09 2.42 27.41
CA PHE A 504 -49.51 1.21 27.99
C PHE A 504 -49.11 1.46 29.45
N ARG A 505 -49.99 1.02 30.37
CA ARG A 505 -49.97 1.35 31.81
C ARG A 505 -49.69 0.16 32.74
N GLU A 506 -49.65 -1.05 32.20
CA GLU A 506 -49.32 -2.28 32.91
C GLU A 506 -48.05 -2.89 32.29
N PRO A 507 -47.16 -3.51 33.08
CA PRO A 507 -45.96 -4.15 32.55
C PRO A 507 -46.28 -5.40 31.73
N PRO A 508 -45.50 -5.68 30.66
CA PRO A 508 -45.71 -6.87 29.84
C PRO A 508 -45.35 -8.16 30.61
N ARG A 509 -46.09 -9.24 30.37
CA ARG A 509 -46.00 -10.49 31.17
C ARG A 509 -44.63 -11.17 31.15
N TRP A 510 -43.83 -10.92 30.11
CA TRP A 510 -42.48 -11.46 29.95
C TRP A 510 -41.40 -10.61 30.65
N TYR A 511 -41.78 -9.53 31.34
CA TYR A 511 -40.87 -8.65 32.07
C TYR A 511 -41.30 -8.48 33.53
N SER A 512 -40.33 -8.40 34.44
CA SER A 512 -40.58 -8.03 35.83
C SER A 512 -39.38 -7.33 36.46
N GLY A 513 -39.63 -6.42 37.39
CA GLY A 513 -38.59 -5.70 38.13
C GLY A 513 -39.21 -4.80 39.18
N ASN A 514 -38.41 -3.90 39.77
CA ASN A 514 -38.92 -2.92 40.73
C ASN A 514 -39.71 -1.80 40.01
N LEU A 515 -41.03 -1.97 39.96
CA LEU A 515 -42.00 -1.19 39.18
C LEU A 515 -43.11 -0.62 40.09
N SER A 516 -42.74 0.31 40.98
CA SER A 516 -43.70 1.00 41.87
C SER A 516 -44.75 1.83 41.12
N THR A 517 -44.39 2.35 39.95
CA THR A 517 -45.30 2.90 38.93
C THR A 517 -44.75 2.49 37.56
N PHE A 518 -45.60 2.00 36.66
CA PHE A 518 -45.18 1.64 35.29
C PHE A 518 -45.46 2.78 34.29
N ASN A 519 -44.51 3.02 33.37
CA ASN A 519 -44.63 3.96 32.27
C ASN A 519 -43.85 3.41 31.05
N ALA A 520 -44.42 3.49 29.85
CA ALA A 520 -43.78 2.99 28.62
C ALA A 520 -42.43 3.66 28.29
N GLY A 521 -42.25 4.95 28.64
CA GLY A 521 -41.01 5.70 28.45
C GLY A 521 -39.88 5.18 29.34
N ASP A 522 -40.15 5.03 30.64
CA ASP A 522 -39.20 4.45 31.61
C ASP A 522 -38.86 2.99 31.26
N PHE A 523 -39.87 2.23 30.80
CA PHE A 523 -39.69 0.87 30.33
C PHE A 523 -38.77 0.79 29.10
N SER A 524 -38.91 1.70 28.13
CA SER A 524 -37.97 1.81 27.00
C SER A 524 -36.57 2.25 27.44
N GLY A 525 -36.46 3.13 28.44
CA GLY A 525 -35.19 3.45 29.10
C GLY A 525 -34.49 2.19 29.64
N ARG A 526 -35.21 1.36 30.40
CA ARG A 526 -34.73 0.07 30.92
C ARG A 526 -34.42 -0.93 29.79
N MET A 527 -35.19 -0.93 28.71
CA MET A 527 -34.97 -1.82 27.55
C MET A 527 -33.73 -1.43 26.73
N SER A 528 -33.46 -0.14 26.58
CA SER A 528 -32.24 0.41 25.98
C SER A 528 -31.02 0.14 26.88
N ALA A 529 -31.19 0.18 28.21
CA ALA A 529 -30.18 -0.24 29.19
C ALA A 529 -29.89 -1.76 29.12
N LEU A 530 -30.91 -2.62 29.00
CA LEU A 530 -30.74 -4.06 28.74
C LEU A 530 -29.97 -4.29 27.44
N SER A 531 -30.38 -3.65 26.35
CA SER A 531 -29.75 -3.84 25.02
C SER A 531 -28.28 -3.42 25.02
N SER A 532 -27.94 -2.32 25.70
CA SER A 532 -26.56 -1.86 25.80
C SER A 532 -25.71 -2.75 26.72
N ARG A 533 -26.17 -3.03 27.95
CA ARG A 533 -25.48 -3.94 28.90
C ARG A 533 -25.28 -5.32 28.31
N ALA A 534 -26.35 -5.95 27.81
CA ALA A 534 -26.26 -7.28 27.22
C ALA A 534 -25.45 -7.29 25.93
N GLY A 535 -25.50 -6.21 25.15
CA GLY A 535 -24.62 -6.01 23.99
C GLY A 535 -23.13 -5.95 24.35
N SER A 536 -22.75 -5.37 25.49
CA SER A 536 -21.36 -5.40 25.98
C SER A 536 -20.97 -6.74 26.62
N THR A 537 -21.79 -7.28 27.52
CA THR A 537 -21.44 -8.47 28.32
C THR A 537 -21.40 -9.74 27.46
N MET A 538 -22.40 -9.94 26.58
CA MET A 538 -22.43 -11.11 25.69
C MET A 538 -21.36 -11.07 24.56
N ALA A 539 -20.64 -9.96 24.41
CA ALA A 539 -19.63 -9.75 23.37
C ALA A 539 -18.20 -9.59 23.92
N SER A 540 -18.00 -9.64 25.23
CA SER A 540 -16.68 -9.58 25.84
C SER A 540 -15.84 -10.81 25.52
N SER A 541 -14.52 -10.64 25.52
CA SER A 541 -13.57 -11.75 25.37
C SER A 541 -12.22 -11.41 26.02
N PRO A 542 -11.43 -12.43 26.42
CA PRO A 542 -10.13 -12.23 27.06
C PRO A 542 -9.14 -11.44 26.19
N ARG A 543 -8.47 -10.46 26.80
CA ARG A 543 -7.47 -9.61 26.12
C ARG A 543 -6.12 -10.33 26.01
N SER A 544 -5.50 -10.23 24.84
CA SER A 544 -4.06 -10.49 24.63
C SER A 544 -3.38 -9.22 24.12
N SER A 545 -2.10 -9.04 24.46
CA SER A 545 -1.31 -7.84 24.13
C SER A 545 -0.03 -8.19 23.39
N GLY A 546 0.27 -7.45 22.33
CA GLY A 546 1.50 -7.54 21.56
C GLY A 546 1.87 -6.18 20.98
N GLY A 547 3.04 -5.66 21.33
CA GLY A 547 3.55 -4.37 20.87
C GLY A 547 4.66 -4.50 19.83
N SER A 548 4.90 -3.44 19.05
CA SER A 548 6.04 -3.35 18.13
C SER A 548 6.40 -1.87 17.85
N GLY A 549 7.63 -1.63 17.39
CA GLY A 549 8.13 -0.32 16.95
C GLY A 549 9.58 -0.40 16.44
N PHE A 550 9.99 0.46 15.49
CA PHE A 550 11.37 0.52 14.95
C PHE A 550 11.64 1.82 14.12
N SER A 551 12.91 2.07 13.75
CA SER A 551 13.47 3.19 12.95
C SER A 551 14.79 2.75 12.24
N GLY A 552 15.49 3.49 11.37
CA GLY A 552 15.29 4.83 10.76
C GLY A 552 16.50 5.29 9.91
N GLY A 553 16.35 6.32 9.05
CA GLY A 553 17.39 6.83 8.10
C GLY A 553 17.65 5.92 6.87
N SER A 554 18.51 6.17 5.86
CA SER A 554 19.22 7.34 5.24
C SER A 554 20.56 6.82 4.65
N SER A 555 21.13 7.19 3.48
CA SER A 555 20.82 8.12 2.37
C SER A 555 20.89 7.37 1.00
N GLY A 556 21.53 7.76 -0.14
CA GLY A 556 22.35 8.91 -0.61
C GLY A 556 22.90 8.65 -2.04
N GLY A 557 23.55 9.63 -2.73
CA GLY A 557 24.26 9.39 -4.02
C GLY A 557 24.43 10.59 -4.99
N GLY A 558 25.43 10.52 -5.89
CA GLY A 558 25.73 11.46 -7.00
C GLY A 558 25.96 10.74 -8.35
N GLY A 559 26.39 11.43 -9.42
CA GLY A 559 26.54 10.80 -10.75
C GLY A 559 27.40 11.53 -11.79
N GLY A 560 27.49 10.92 -12.99
CA GLY A 560 28.49 11.18 -14.03
C GLY A 560 29.44 9.98 -14.21
N GLY A 561 30.23 9.95 -15.29
CA GLY A 561 31.38 9.05 -15.62
C GLY A 561 31.52 7.63 -15.03
N GLY A 562 31.78 6.64 -15.89
CA GLY A 562 32.02 5.23 -15.51
C GLY A 562 33.35 4.68 -16.01
N GLY A 563 33.38 3.40 -16.40
CA GLY A 563 34.61 2.68 -16.73
C GLY A 563 34.88 2.42 -18.20
N GLY A 564 35.72 1.41 -18.44
CA GLY A 564 36.06 0.91 -19.77
C GLY A 564 37.07 -0.23 -19.74
N GLY A 565 37.23 -0.89 -20.89
CA GLY A 565 38.04 -2.11 -21.06
C GLY A 565 38.24 -2.44 -22.54
N GLY A 566 39.05 -3.44 -22.89
CA GLY A 566 39.30 -3.86 -24.28
C GLY A 566 38.57 -5.15 -24.67
N PHE A 567 38.48 -5.46 -25.98
CA PHE A 567 38.04 -6.78 -26.47
C PHE A 567 38.83 -7.31 -27.68
#